data_AF-A0A2D4PFN0-F1
#
_entry.id   AF-A0A2D4PFN0-F1
#
_cell.length_a   1.000
_cell.length_b   1.000
_cell.length_c   1.000
_cell.angle_alpha   90.00
_cell.angle_beta   90.00
_cell.angle_gamma   90.00
#
_symmetry.space_group_name_H-M   'P 1'
#
loop_
_entity.id
_entity.type
_entity.pdbx_description
1 polymer ?
#
loop_
_entity_poly.entity_id
_entity_poly.type
_entity_poly.pdbx_seq_one_letter_code
_entity_poly.pdbx_strand_id
1 'polypeptide(L)'
;CFSHLTHFLFFLANGKLCAVLEGGYHLRSLSESVCMTLKALLGDPLPPLTGEMMPCLSARESIQNVRAAHKPYWKCLTYEDVTPVQDLSTISCQAEEAEVTQTNV
;
A
#
# COMPACT_ATOMS: atom_id res chain seq x y z
N CYS A 1 -4.89 -1.13 -13.71
CA CYS A 1 -4.77 -0.67 -12.30
C CYS A 1 -4.57 0.84 -12.22
N PHE A 2 -3.55 1.43 -12.88
CA PHE A 2 -3.28 2.88 -12.81
C PHE A 2 -4.48 3.77 -13.14
N SER A 3 -5.28 3.42 -14.15
CA SER A 3 -6.53 4.14 -14.45
C SER A 3 -7.51 4.21 -13.27
N HIS A 4 -7.59 3.17 -12.44
CA HIS A 4 -8.49 3.14 -11.28
C HIS A 4 -7.95 3.99 -10.13
N LEU A 5 -6.64 3.90 -9.88
CA LEU A 5 -5.98 4.74 -8.88
C LEU A 5 -6.17 6.23 -9.22
N THR A 6 -5.94 6.61 -10.48
CA THR A 6 -6.17 7.97 -10.97
C THR A 6 -7.63 8.38 -10.85
N HIS A 7 -8.57 7.50 -11.21
CA HIS A 7 -10.00 7.79 -11.12
C HIS A 7 -10.47 8.01 -9.68
N PHE A 8 -9.98 7.22 -8.70
CA PHE A 8 -10.32 7.42 -7.28
C PHE A 8 -9.88 8.81 -6.76
N LEU A 9 -8.75 9.33 -7.27
CA LEU A 9 -8.27 10.67 -6.91
C LEU A 9 -9.07 11.79 -7.58
N PHE A 10 -9.79 11.51 -8.67
CA PHE A 10 -10.54 12.52 -9.43
C PHE A 10 -11.72 13.12 -8.63
N PHE A 11 -12.24 12.38 -7.66
CA PHE A 11 -13.30 12.86 -6.77
C PHE A 11 -12.81 13.84 -5.68
N LEU A 12 -11.50 14.06 -5.59
CA LEU A 12 -10.89 15.00 -4.65
C LEU A 12 -10.59 16.33 -5.34
N ALA A 13 -10.59 17.43 -4.57
CA ALA A 13 -10.19 18.77 -5.04
C ALA A 13 -10.82 19.21 -6.38
N ASN A 14 -12.08 18.84 -6.63
CA ASN A 14 -12.80 19.12 -7.88
C ASN A 14 -12.09 18.59 -9.14
N GLY A 15 -11.42 17.43 -9.05
CA GLY A 15 -10.72 16.81 -10.19
C GLY A 15 -9.43 17.52 -10.61
N LYS A 16 -8.96 18.49 -9.82
CA LYS A 16 -7.69 19.20 -10.08
C LYS A 16 -6.51 18.29 -9.70
N LEU A 17 -6.15 17.40 -10.62
CA LEU A 17 -5.10 16.41 -10.45
C LEU A 17 -3.94 16.67 -11.42
N CYS A 18 -2.71 16.69 -10.91
CA CYS A 18 -1.48 16.74 -11.70
C CYS A 18 -0.69 15.45 -11.44
N ALA A 19 -0.35 14.72 -12.50
CA ALA A 19 0.49 13.54 -12.42
C ALA A 19 1.92 13.90 -12.82
N VAL A 20 2.89 13.59 -11.95
CA VAL A 20 4.33 13.80 -12.18
C VAL A 20 4.99 12.42 -12.29
N LEU A 21 5.73 12.19 -13.37
CA LEU A 21 6.45 10.94 -13.57
C LEU A 21 7.69 10.90 -12.67
N GLU A 22 7.80 9.82 -11.89
CA GLU A 22 8.96 9.55 -11.03
C GLU A 22 9.86 8.49 -11.68
N GLY A 23 9.77 7.23 -11.25
CA GLY A 23 10.51 6.10 -11.79
C GLY A 23 9.75 5.27 -12.83
N GLY A 24 10.38 4.17 -13.25
CA GLY A 24 9.78 3.21 -14.19
C GLY A 24 10.84 2.62 -15.11
N TYR A 25 11.35 1.45 -14.75
CA TYR A 25 12.52 0.87 -15.43
C TYR A 25 12.16 -0.20 -16.47
N HIS A 26 10.91 -0.65 -16.50
CA HIS A 26 10.41 -1.60 -17.47
C HIS A 26 9.59 -0.87 -18.55
N LEU A 27 10.19 -0.61 -19.71
CA LEU A 27 9.64 0.29 -20.74
C LEU A 27 8.22 -0.07 -21.19
N ARG A 28 7.91 -1.36 -21.35
CA ARG A 28 6.57 -1.80 -21.75
C ARG A 28 5.53 -1.41 -20.70
N SER A 29 5.68 -1.90 -19.48
CA SER A 29 4.78 -1.60 -18.36
C SER A 29 4.71 -0.12 -18.03
N LEU A 30 5.80 0.63 -18.21
CA LEU A 30 5.81 2.09 -18.08
C LEU A 30 4.91 2.73 -19.14
N SER A 31 5.07 2.38 -20.42
CA SER A 31 4.25 2.95 -21.49
C SER A 31 2.76 2.62 -21.31
N GLU A 32 2.45 1.40 -20.85
CA GLU A 32 1.09 0.95 -20.57
C GLU A 32 0.48 1.69 -19.36
N SER A 33 1.24 1.84 -18.27
CA SER A 33 0.76 2.54 -17.07
C SER A 33 0.52 4.02 -17.33
N VAL A 34 1.43 4.69 -18.05
CA VAL A 34 1.27 6.10 -18.45
C VAL A 34 0.04 6.27 -19.34
N CYS A 35 -0.15 5.39 -20.33
CA CYS A 35 -1.34 5.40 -21.17
C CYS A 35 -2.63 5.23 -20.36
N MET A 36 -2.67 4.29 -19.41
CA MET A 36 -3.84 4.09 -18.52
C MET A 36 -4.14 5.32 -17.65
N THR A 37 -3.10 5.97 -17.11
CA THR A 37 -3.24 7.20 -16.32
C THR A 37 -3.81 8.34 -17.18
N LEU A 38 -3.30 8.53 -18.39
CA LEU A 38 -3.77 9.59 -19.30
C LEU A 38 -5.21 9.36 -19.75
N LYS A 39 -5.59 8.12 -20.08
CA LYS A 39 -6.97 7.76 -20.39
C LYS A 39 -7.94 8.12 -19.26
N ALA A 40 -7.56 7.82 -18.01
CA ALA A 40 -8.37 8.20 -16.86
C ALA A 40 -8.48 9.72 -16.67
N LEU A 41 -7.39 10.48 -16.90
CA LEU A 41 -7.41 11.95 -16.84
C LEU A 41 -8.28 12.58 -17.94
N LEU A 42 -8.36 11.94 -19.11
CA LEU A 42 -9.21 12.37 -20.22
C LEU A 42 -10.68 11.96 -20.05
N GLY A 43 -11.01 11.17 -19.02
CA GLY A 43 -12.37 10.72 -18.76
C GLY A 43 -12.80 9.50 -19.57
N ASP A 44 -11.86 8.75 -20.15
CA ASP A 44 -12.17 7.50 -20.85
C ASP A 44 -12.78 6.46 -19.89
N PRO A 45 -13.61 5.52 -20.39
CA PRO A 45 -14.15 4.43 -19.59
C PRO A 45 -13.06 3.58 -18.93
N LEU A 46 -13.27 3.20 -17.67
CA LEU A 46 -12.34 2.35 -16.94
C LEU A 46 -12.40 0.90 -17.46
N PRO A 47 -11.25 0.26 -17.78
CA PRO A 47 -11.24 -1.15 -18.13
C PRO A 47 -11.63 -2.01 -16.91
N PRO A 48 -12.26 -3.18 -17.07
CA PRO A 48 -12.58 -4.02 -15.93
C PRO A 48 -11.30 -4.54 -15.24
N LEU A 49 -11.32 -4.61 -13.91
CA LEU A 49 -10.29 -5.33 -13.16
C LEU A 49 -10.60 -6.83 -13.19
N THR A 50 -9.60 -7.62 -13.53
CA THR A 50 -9.69 -9.08 -13.60
C THR A 50 -8.67 -9.70 -12.65
N GLY A 51 -8.97 -10.88 -12.12
CA GLY A 51 -8.08 -11.64 -11.24
C GLY A 51 -8.53 -11.64 -9.77
N GLU A 52 -7.73 -12.29 -8.92
CA GLU A 52 -7.98 -12.36 -7.50
C GLU A 52 -7.76 -10.99 -6.84
N MET A 53 -8.76 -10.52 -6.07
CA MET A 53 -8.73 -9.21 -5.42
C MET A 53 -8.31 -9.27 -3.95
N MET A 54 -8.10 -10.48 -3.39
CA MET A 54 -7.69 -10.62 -2.00
C MET A 54 -6.21 -10.25 -1.84
N PRO A 55 -5.86 -9.27 -0.99
CA PRO A 55 -4.45 -8.97 -0.70
C PRO A 55 -3.81 -10.14 0.05
N CYS A 56 -2.52 -10.39 -0.21
CA CYS A 56 -1.75 -11.37 0.54
C CYS A 56 -1.64 -10.99 2.03
N LEU A 57 -1.30 -11.96 2.89
CA LEU A 57 -1.21 -11.75 4.34
C LEU A 57 -0.24 -10.62 4.72
N SER A 58 0.93 -10.57 4.09
CA SER A 58 1.92 -9.50 4.33
C SER A 58 1.39 -8.10 4.02
N ALA A 59 0.61 -7.95 2.94
CA ALA A 59 -0.03 -6.67 2.63
C ALA A 59 -1.12 -6.30 3.66
N ARG A 60 -1.89 -7.29 4.14
CA ARG A 60 -2.92 -7.07 5.17
C ARG A 60 -2.31 -6.62 6.50
N GLU A 61 -1.24 -7.28 6.94
CA GLU A 61 -0.48 -6.91 8.14
C GLU A 61 0.05 -5.47 8.02
N SER A 62 0.66 -5.13 6.88
CA SER A 62 1.18 -3.78 6.63
C SER A 62 0.08 -2.72 6.71
N ILE A 63 -1.10 -2.98 6.12
CA ILE A 63 -2.25 -2.08 6.18
C ILE A 63 -2.73 -1.91 7.62
N GLN A 64 -2.81 -2.99 8.40
CA GLN A 64 -3.24 -2.94 9.79
C GLN A 64 -2.26 -2.13 10.66
N ASN A 65 -0.96 -2.30 10.46
CA ASN A 65 0.07 -1.54 11.16
C ASN A 65 -0.04 -0.04 10.87
N VAL A 66 -0.20 0.35 9.59
CA VAL A 66 -0.40 1.76 9.21
C VAL A 66 -1.69 2.32 9.81
N ARG A 67 -2.79 1.56 9.80
CA ARG A 67 -4.05 1.98 10.42
C ARG A 67 -3.89 2.20 11.92
N ALA A 68 -3.22 1.30 12.63
CA ALA A 68 -2.99 1.42 14.07
C ALA A 68 -2.14 2.67 14.40
N ALA A 69 -1.06 2.90 13.66
CA ALA A 69 -0.20 4.06 13.82
C ALA A 69 -0.93 5.40 13.56
N HIS A 70 -1.85 5.42 12.59
CA HIS A 70 -2.57 6.63 12.20
C HIS A 70 -3.90 6.84 12.93
N LYS A 71 -4.44 5.84 13.63
CA LYS A 71 -5.73 5.90 14.34
C LYS A 71 -5.90 7.13 15.26
N PRO A 72 -4.90 7.59 16.03
CA PRO A 72 -5.05 8.76 16.89
C PRO A 72 -5.30 10.07 16.15
N TYR A 73 -4.92 10.15 14.87
CA TYR A 73 -4.90 11.39 14.10
C TYR A 73 -6.04 11.51 13.08
N TRP A 74 -6.66 10.38 12.70
CA TRP A 74 -7.65 10.33 11.61
C TRP A 74 -8.97 9.69 12.06
N LYS A 75 -10.03 10.50 12.12
CA LYS A 75 -11.38 10.06 12.56
C LYS A 75 -11.98 8.95 11.68
N CYS A 76 -11.64 8.89 10.40
CA CYS A 76 -12.12 7.81 9.53
C CYS A 76 -11.60 6.42 9.94
N LEU A 77 -10.56 6.34 10.77
CA LEU A 77 -9.98 5.09 11.27
C LEU A 77 -10.50 4.66 12.64
N THR A 78 -11.40 5.42 13.26
CA THR A 78 -11.90 5.12 14.62
C THR A 78 -13.04 4.10 14.66
N TYR A 79 -13.68 3.81 13.52
CA TYR A 79 -14.97 3.11 13.44
C TYR A 79 -14.89 1.59 13.18
N GLU A 80 -13.74 0.93 13.38
CA GLU A 80 -13.65 -0.52 13.18
C GLU A 80 -13.37 -1.31 14.47
N ASP A 81 -14.27 -2.27 14.75
CA ASP A 81 -14.02 -3.47 15.53
C ASP A 81 -12.90 -4.26 14.83
N VAL A 82 -11.72 -4.25 15.42
CA VAL A 82 -10.60 -5.05 14.96
C VAL A 82 -10.96 -6.51 15.22
N THR A 83 -11.50 -7.23 14.23
CA THR A 83 -11.42 -8.70 14.26
C THR A 83 -9.94 -9.06 14.21
N PRO A 84 -9.36 -9.67 15.26
CA PRO A 84 -7.95 -10.04 15.23
C PRO A 84 -7.74 -10.98 14.04
N VAL A 85 -6.76 -10.67 13.19
CA VAL A 85 -6.30 -11.65 12.21
C VAL A 85 -5.55 -12.71 13.02
N GLN A 86 -6.17 -13.87 13.20
CA GLN A 86 -5.73 -14.90 14.15
C GLN A 86 -4.50 -15.70 13.71
N ASP A 87 -3.91 -15.41 12.55
CA ASP A 87 -2.68 -16.06 12.10
C ASP A 87 -1.66 -15.03 11.63
N LEU A 88 -0.83 -14.57 12.57
CA LEU A 88 0.43 -13.87 12.29
C LEU A 88 1.56 -14.68 12.93
N SER A 89 2.27 -15.48 12.13
CA SER A 89 3.57 -16.05 12.50
C SER A 89 4.68 -15.33 11.75
N THR A 90 4.93 -14.08 12.11
CA THR A 90 6.20 -13.44 11.75
C THR A 90 7.17 -13.70 12.90
N ILE A 91 8.12 -14.62 12.66
CA ILE A 91 9.24 -14.92 13.56
C ILE A 91 9.91 -13.60 13.95
N SER A 92 9.97 -13.31 15.25
CA SER A 92 10.76 -12.23 15.79
C SER A 92 12.25 -12.57 15.64
N CYS A 93 12.99 -11.75 14.90
CA CYS A 93 14.45 -11.73 15.04
C CYS A 93 14.76 -11.10 16.39
N GLN A 94 14.95 -11.91 17.43
CA GLN A 94 15.55 -11.43 18.67
C GLN A 94 17.03 -11.15 18.41
N ALA A 95 17.46 -9.93 18.69
CA ALA A 95 18.87 -9.57 18.72
C ALA A 95 19.49 -10.26 19.94
N GLU A 96 20.43 -11.19 19.71
CA GLU A 96 21.29 -11.73 20.77
C GLU A 96 22.31 -10.64 21.15
N GLU A 97 22.21 -10.12 22.38
CA GLU A 97 23.31 -9.39 23.01
C GLU A 97 24.41 -10.40 23.38
N ALA A 98 25.54 -10.32 22.70
CA ALA A 98 26.73 -11.10 23.02
C ALA A 98 27.40 -10.52 24.28
N GLU A 99 27.23 -11.19 25.41
CA GLU A 99 27.94 -10.89 26.65
C GLU A 99 29.34 -11.57 26.62
N VAL A 100 30.39 -10.76 26.54
CA VAL A 100 31.79 -11.22 26.58
C VAL A 100 32.18 -11.49 28.02
N THR A 101 32.13 -12.75 28.45
CA THR A 101 32.65 -13.16 29.76
C THR A 101 34.17 -13.22 29.72
N GLN A 102 34.81 -12.35 30.50
CA GLN A 102 36.24 -12.36 30.81
C GLN A 102 36.64 -13.66 31.53
N THR A 103 37.62 -14.38 30.99
CA THR A 103 38.30 -15.50 31.63
C THR A 103 39.41 -14.99 32.55
N ASN A 104 39.27 -15.22 33.85
CA ASN A 104 40.34 -15.20 34.85
C ASN A 104 40.23 -16.49 35.66
N VAL A 105 41.04 -17.51 35.36
CA VAL A 105 42.08 -18.15 36.22
C VAL A 105 43.00 -18.95 35.31
#